data_AF-A0AAG5DVC2-F1
#
_entry.id   AF-A0AAG5DVC2-F1
#
_cell.length_a   1.000
_cell.length_b   1.000
_cell.length_c   1.000
_cell.angle_alpha   90.00
_cell.angle_beta   90.00
_cell.angle_gamma   90.00
#
_symmetry.space_group_name_H-M   'P 1'
#
loop_
_entity.id
_entity.type
_entity.pdbx_description
1 polymer ?
#
loop_
_entity_poly.entity_id
_entity_poly.type
_entity_poly.pdbx_seq_one_letter_code
_entity_poly.pdbx_strand_id
1 'polypeptide(L)'
;MKSDIMAMHQYSVSGKKDILREVVIKYIDHFYPNASGTSAVAIDNKIEQAMDLVKSHLMFAVREEVEVLKERISELMDRINQLEYENNILKANASQETLAQLTTGGSNVAAAAAAAAAAAQQQQQQQVSTAAAAAAAAAAAAAVIAGSAKVPPSPANPANGSVS
;
A
#
# COMPACT_ATOMS: atom_id res chain seq x y z
N MET A 1 10.27 25.32 -65.50
CA MET A 1 8.89 24.86 -65.78
C MET A 1 8.49 23.56 -65.05
N LYS A 2 9.39 22.58 -64.80
CA LYS A 2 9.05 21.39 -63.99
C LYS A 2 9.00 21.64 -62.46
N SER A 3 9.55 22.74 -61.97
CA SER A 3 9.62 23.06 -60.53
C SER A 3 8.35 23.72 -59.97
N ASP A 4 7.62 24.52 -60.76
CA ASP A 4 6.40 25.20 -60.30
C ASP A 4 5.19 24.26 -60.16
N ILE A 5 5.17 23.16 -60.90
CA ILE A 5 4.09 22.15 -60.83
C ILE A 5 4.19 21.32 -59.54
N MET A 6 5.37 21.18 -58.92
CA MET A 6 5.53 20.50 -57.63
C MET A 6 5.10 21.36 -56.44
N ALA A 7 5.29 22.68 -56.49
CA ALA A 7 4.89 23.58 -55.40
C ALA A 7 3.36 23.70 -55.27
N MET A 8 2.63 23.65 -56.39
CA MET A 8 1.18 23.76 -56.38
C MET A 8 0.47 22.46 -55.95
N HIS A 9 1.09 21.30 -56.16
CA HIS A 9 0.57 20.02 -55.67
C HIS A 9 0.79 19.81 -54.16
N GLN A 10 1.75 20.51 -53.57
CA GLN A 10 2.01 20.45 -52.13
C GLN A 10 1.00 21.27 -51.31
N TYR A 11 0.52 22.40 -51.84
CA TYR A 11 -0.41 23.29 -51.13
C TYR A 11 -1.83 22.68 -50.97
N SER A 12 -2.29 21.88 -51.95
CA SER A 12 -3.59 21.19 -51.87
C SER A 12 -3.57 19.94 -50.96
N VAL A 13 -2.41 19.30 -50.81
CA VAL A 13 -2.24 18.11 -49.97
C VAL A 13 -2.03 18.49 -48.50
N SER A 14 -1.39 19.64 -48.21
CA SER A 14 -1.22 20.12 -46.84
C SER A 14 -2.56 20.43 -46.16
N GLY A 15 -3.42 21.26 -46.79
CA GLY A 15 -4.71 21.62 -46.19
C GLY A 15 -5.66 20.41 -45.99
N LYS A 16 -5.60 19.41 -46.87
CA LYS A 16 -6.35 18.15 -46.68
C LYS A 16 -5.79 17.32 -45.53
N LYS A 17 -4.46 17.28 -45.36
CA LYS A 17 -3.82 16.63 -44.20
C LYS A 17 -4.22 17.32 -42.89
N ASP A 18 -4.36 18.64 -42.89
CA ASP A 18 -4.78 19.41 -41.72
C ASP A 18 -6.25 19.11 -41.34
N ILE A 19 -7.16 19.08 -42.32
CA ILE A 19 -8.56 18.69 -42.12
C ILE A 19 -8.67 17.25 -41.63
N LEU A 20 -7.92 16.32 -42.24
CA LEU A 20 -7.91 14.93 -41.80
C LEU A 20 -7.35 14.80 -40.37
N ARG A 21 -6.33 15.59 -40.01
CA ARG A 21 -5.77 15.61 -38.66
C ARG A 21 -6.79 16.14 -37.64
N GLU A 22 -7.55 17.18 -37.99
CA GLU A 22 -8.62 17.73 -37.15
C GLU A 22 -9.76 16.72 -36.95
N VAL A 23 -10.21 16.08 -38.04
CA VAL A 23 -11.26 15.04 -37.98
C VAL A 23 -10.80 13.85 -37.15
N VAL A 24 -9.55 13.39 -37.34
CA VAL A 24 -8.99 12.27 -36.58
C VAL A 24 -8.89 12.62 -35.09
N ILE A 25 -8.45 13.83 -34.72
CA ILE A 25 -8.42 14.27 -33.32
C ILE A 25 -9.84 14.31 -32.73
N LYS A 26 -10.81 14.86 -33.47
CA LYS A 26 -12.20 14.94 -33.01
C LYS A 26 -12.84 13.55 -32.83
N TYR A 27 -12.50 12.60 -33.69
CA TYR A 27 -12.92 11.21 -33.54
C TYR A 27 -12.23 10.54 -32.34
N ILE A 28 -10.93 10.79 -32.14
CA ILE A 28 -10.20 10.30 -30.97
C ILE A 28 -10.80 10.87 -29.68
N ASP A 29 -11.10 12.17 -29.60
CA ASP A 29 -11.72 12.79 -28.42
C ASP A 29 -13.14 12.25 -28.16
N HIS A 30 -13.89 11.93 -29.23
CA HIS A 30 -15.25 11.42 -29.11
C HIS A 30 -15.31 9.94 -28.67
N PHE A 31 -14.42 9.09 -29.20
CA PHE A 31 -14.41 7.65 -28.91
C PHE A 31 -13.44 7.25 -27.78
N TYR A 32 -12.40 8.06 -27.55
CA TYR A 32 -11.37 7.89 -26.53
C TYR A 32 -11.07 9.24 -25.87
N PRO A 33 -11.98 9.76 -25.03
CA PRO A 33 -11.81 11.05 -24.34
C PRO A 33 -10.52 11.11 -23.50
N ASN A 34 -9.93 9.95 -23.17
CA ASN A 34 -8.69 9.82 -22.41
C ASN A 34 -7.40 9.87 -23.28
N ALA A 35 -7.52 9.88 -24.61
CA ALA A 35 -6.36 9.94 -25.53
C ALA A 35 -6.01 11.39 -25.92
N SER A 36 -6.92 12.34 -25.67
CA SER A 36 -6.66 13.77 -25.76
C SER A 36 -5.91 14.23 -24.50
N GLY A 37 -4.84 15.02 -24.66
CA GLY A 37 -4.01 15.52 -23.55
C GLY A 37 -4.74 16.36 -22.50
N THR A 38 -6.01 16.69 -22.72
CA THR A 38 -6.92 17.32 -21.75
C THR A 38 -7.25 16.42 -20.57
N SER A 39 -7.27 15.10 -20.77
CA SER A 39 -7.54 14.11 -19.71
C SER A 39 -6.32 13.85 -18.81
N ALA A 40 -5.10 13.96 -19.32
CA ALA A 40 -3.88 13.78 -18.53
C ALA A 40 -3.80 14.81 -17.39
N VAL A 41 -4.08 16.08 -17.69
CA VAL A 41 -4.12 17.15 -16.68
C VAL A 41 -5.25 16.92 -15.65
N ALA A 42 -6.39 16.38 -16.09
CA ALA A 42 -7.48 16.03 -15.19
C ALA A 42 -7.15 14.82 -14.30
N ILE A 43 -6.36 13.87 -14.80
CA ILE A 43 -5.88 12.71 -14.05
C ILE A 43 -4.87 13.15 -12.99
N ASP A 44 -3.92 14.01 -13.34
CA ASP A 44 -2.93 14.54 -12.39
C ASP A 44 -3.61 15.25 -11.21
N ASN A 45 -4.67 16.01 -11.48
CA ASN A 45 -5.46 16.66 -10.43
C ASN A 45 -6.20 15.65 -9.53
N LYS A 46 -6.71 14.55 -10.09
CA LYS A 46 -7.34 13.48 -9.29
C LYS A 46 -6.33 12.71 -8.44
N ILE A 47 -5.12 12.50 -8.96
CA ILE A 47 -4.03 11.88 -8.22
C ILE A 47 -3.61 12.79 -7.07
N GLU A 48 -3.46 14.09 -7.32
CA GLU A 48 -3.14 15.08 -6.28
C GLU A 48 -4.21 15.11 -5.18
N GLN A 49 -5.49 15.13 -5.56
CA GLN A 49 -6.61 15.06 -4.60
C GLN A 49 -6.58 13.79 -3.75
N ALA A 50 -6.34 12.62 -4.36
CA ALA A 50 -6.25 11.37 -3.64
C ALA A 50 -5.03 11.36 -2.69
N MET A 51 -3.91 11.91 -3.14
CA MET A 51 -2.69 12.03 -2.34
C MET A 51 -2.90 12.98 -1.16
N ASP A 52 -3.54 14.13 -1.36
CA ASP A 52 -3.84 15.07 -0.29
C ASP A 52 -4.85 14.51 0.71
N LEU A 53 -5.83 13.72 0.25
CA LEU A 53 -6.75 13.00 1.14
C LEU A 53 -5.99 11.98 2.01
N VAL A 54 -5.12 11.17 1.41
CA VAL A 54 -4.30 10.19 2.13
C VAL A 54 -3.37 10.90 3.12
N LYS A 55 -2.70 11.96 2.68
CA LYS A 55 -1.82 12.77 3.52
C LYS A 55 -2.57 13.36 4.71
N SER A 56 -3.74 13.95 4.47
CA SER A 56 -4.61 14.48 5.51
C SER A 56 -5.05 13.39 6.50
N HIS A 57 -5.50 12.24 6.00
CA HIS A 57 -5.91 11.12 6.84
C HIS A 57 -4.78 10.58 7.72
N LEU A 58 -3.58 10.41 7.16
CA LEU A 58 -2.39 10.01 7.92
C LEU A 58 -2.01 11.05 8.96
N MET A 59 -2.05 12.34 8.61
CA MET A 59 -1.72 13.41 9.55
C MET A 59 -2.69 13.44 10.73
N PHE A 60 -3.98 13.19 10.50
CA PHE A 60 -4.98 13.08 11.57
C PHE A 60 -4.80 11.80 12.40
N ALA A 61 -4.73 10.63 11.76
CA ALA A 61 -4.58 9.37 12.46
C ALA A 61 -3.30 9.33 13.31
N VAL A 62 -2.16 9.77 12.74
CA VAL A 62 -0.89 9.82 13.47
C VAL A 62 -0.96 10.82 14.63
N ARG A 63 -1.63 11.97 14.45
CA ARG A 63 -1.81 12.93 15.56
C ARG A 63 -2.63 12.31 16.69
N GLU A 64 -3.75 11.68 16.36
CA GLU A 64 -4.63 11.04 17.34
C GLU A 64 -3.90 9.92 18.10
N GLU A 65 -3.20 9.04 17.40
CA GLU A 65 -2.39 7.98 18.03
C GLU A 65 -1.30 8.56 18.96
N VAL A 66 -0.67 9.69 18.59
CA VAL A 66 0.31 10.37 19.46
C VAL A 66 -0.36 10.98 20.69
N GLU A 67 -1.56 11.55 20.56
CA GLU A 67 -2.33 12.11 21.68
C GLU A 67 -2.76 11.01 22.65
N VAL A 68 -3.33 9.91 22.14
CA VAL A 68 -3.70 8.72 22.93
C VAL A 68 -2.47 8.16 23.66
N LEU A 69 -1.32 8.06 22.98
CA LEU A 69 -0.10 7.56 23.60
C LEU A 69 0.41 8.48 24.73
N LYS A 70 0.33 9.80 24.54
CA LYS A 70 0.68 10.77 25.58
C LYS A 70 -0.23 10.67 26.80
N GLU A 71 -1.54 10.57 26.59
CA GLU A 71 -2.51 10.34 27.67
C GLU A 71 -2.20 9.04 28.42
N ARG A 72 -1.92 7.96 27.68
CA ARG A 72 -1.58 6.68 28.29
C ARG A 72 -0.28 6.74 29.09
N ILE A 73 0.74 7.45 28.59
CA ILE A 73 1.97 7.68 29.33
C ILE A 73 1.69 8.48 30.61
N SER A 74 0.87 9.54 30.54
CA SER A 74 0.51 10.35 31.71
C SER A 74 -0.22 9.52 32.76
N GLU A 75 -1.24 8.75 32.36
CA GLU A 75 -2.01 7.88 33.26
C GLU A 75 -1.10 6.84 33.94
N LEU A 76 -0.18 6.24 33.19
CA LEU A 76 0.77 5.27 33.73
C LEU A 76 1.76 5.94 34.70
N MET A 77 2.24 7.15 34.40
CA MET A 77 3.12 7.90 35.31
C MET A 77 2.39 8.25 36.62
N ASP A 78 1.15 8.73 36.54
CA ASP A 78 0.33 9.02 37.72
C ASP A 78 0.08 7.75 38.54
N ARG A 79 -0.19 6.63 37.87
CA ARG A 79 -0.36 5.33 38.53
C ARG A 79 0.93 4.86 39.20
N ILE A 80 2.09 5.04 38.57
CA ILE A 80 3.40 4.73 39.17
C ILE A 80 3.61 5.59 40.41
N ASN A 81 3.42 6.91 40.32
CA ASN A 81 3.58 7.82 41.46
C ASN A 81 2.67 7.43 42.63
N GLN A 82 1.41 7.10 42.34
CA GLN A 82 0.46 6.62 43.36
C GLN A 82 0.95 5.32 44.00
N LEU A 83 1.38 4.34 43.19
CA LEU A 83 1.89 3.07 43.70
C LEU A 83 3.19 3.24 44.49
N GLU A 84 4.09 4.14 44.08
CA GLU A 84 5.32 4.44 44.82
C GLU A 84 5.01 5.08 46.17
N TYR A 85 4.04 5.99 46.23
CA TYR A 85 3.57 6.56 47.50
C TYR A 85 2.96 5.50 48.42
N GLU A 86 2.04 4.67 47.91
CA GLU A 86 1.44 3.56 48.65
C GLU A 86 2.51 2.56 49.12
N ASN A 87 3.47 2.23 48.26
CA ASN A 87 4.55 1.28 48.57
C ASN A 87 5.50 1.83 49.64
N ASN A 88 5.79 3.13 49.62
CA ASN A 88 6.59 3.77 50.66
C ASN A 88 5.88 3.74 52.02
N ILE A 89 4.58 4.01 52.06
CA ILE A 89 3.78 3.87 53.29
C ILE A 89 3.80 2.42 53.78
N LEU A 90 3.56 1.46 52.89
CA LEU A 90 3.56 0.04 53.23
C LEU A 90 4.93 -0.40 53.76
N LYS A 91 6.03 0.00 53.12
CA LYS A 91 7.39 -0.30 53.58
C LYS A 91 7.70 0.32 54.95
N ALA A 92 7.23 1.53 55.20
CA ALA A 92 7.43 2.20 56.50
C ALA A 92 6.64 1.53 57.64
N ASN A 93 5.53 0.87 57.34
CA ASN A 93 4.65 0.23 58.33
C ASN A 93 4.76 -1.30 58.39
N ALA A 94 5.48 -1.93 57.45
CA ALA A 94 5.64 -3.38 57.41
C ALA A 94 6.69 -3.88 58.42
N SER A 95 6.44 -5.05 59.03
CA SER A 95 7.43 -5.74 59.85
C SER A 95 8.58 -6.29 58.99
N GLN A 96 9.77 -6.44 59.60
CA GLN A 96 10.95 -7.00 58.91
C GLN A 96 10.72 -8.40 58.35
N GLU A 97 9.89 -9.20 59.00
CA GLU A 97 9.51 -10.53 58.53
C GLU A 97 8.67 -10.47 57.22
N THR A 98 7.71 -9.54 57.15
CA THR A 98 6.89 -9.32 55.94
C THR A 98 7.72 -8.79 54.78
N LEU A 99 8.67 -7.90 55.05
CA LEU A 99 9.61 -7.37 54.05
C LEU A 99 10.50 -8.47 53.44
N ALA A 100 10.95 -9.42 54.26
CA ALA A 100 11.77 -10.56 53.80
C ALA A 100 10.99 -11.55 52.91
N GLN A 101 9.68 -11.72 53.16
CA GLN A 101 8.80 -12.54 52.31
C GLN A 101 8.51 -11.88 50.95
N LEU A 102 8.44 -10.54 50.88
CA LEU A 102 8.23 -9.80 49.63
C LEU A 102 9.43 -9.92 48.67
N THR A 103 10.66 -9.90 49.17
CA THR A 103 11.87 -10.08 48.33
C THR A 103 11.98 -11.48 47.74
N THR A 104 11.57 -12.50 48.50
CA THR A 104 11.60 -13.89 48.06
C THR A 104 10.42 -14.25 47.16
N GLY A 105 9.22 -13.72 47.42
CA GLY A 105 8.01 -13.95 46.62
C GLY A 105 7.93 -13.14 45.33
N GLY A 106 8.38 -11.87 45.33
CA GLY A 106 8.28 -10.97 44.17
C GLY A 106 9.12 -11.40 42.96
N SER A 107 10.22 -12.10 43.21
CA SER A 107 11.12 -12.62 42.16
C SER A 107 10.45 -13.67 41.26
N ASN A 108 9.49 -14.44 41.80
CA ASN A 108 8.79 -15.48 41.04
C ASN A 108 7.68 -14.91 40.14
N VAL A 109 7.03 -13.81 40.55
CA VAL A 109 5.93 -13.18 39.80
C VAL A 109 6.47 -12.36 38.61
N ALA A 110 7.62 -11.70 38.77
CA ALA A 110 8.26 -10.93 37.70
C ALA A 110 8.71 -11.81 36.53
N ALA A 111 9.21 -13.03 36.81
CA ALA A 111 9.62 -13.98 35.77
C ALA A 111 8.43 -14.50 34.94
N ALA A 112 7.28 -14.73 35.56
CA ALA A 112 6.07 -15.20 34.88
C ALA A 112 5.46 -14.11 33.97
N ALA A 113 5.47 -12.85 34.41
CA ALA A 113 4.96 -11.73 33.61
C ALA A 113 5.83 -11.43 32.37
N ALA A 114 7.16 -11.56 32.48
CA ALA A 114 8.08 -11.40 31.35
C ALA A 114 7.89 -12.50 30.27
N ALA A 115 7.60 -13.74 30.68
CA ALA A 115 7.32 -14.83 29.76
C ALA A 115 6.01 -14.64 28.97
N ALA A 116 4.98 -14.07 29.62
CA ALA A 116 3.70 -13.77 28.95
C ALA A 116 3.83 -12.62 27.93
N ALA A 117 4.64 -11.59 28.23
CA ALA A 117 4.87 -10.47 27.31
C ALA A 117 5.65 -10.88 26.04
N ALA A 118 6.58 -11.83 26.14
CA ALA A 118 7.33 -12.34 24.99
C ALA A 118 6.46 -13.15 24.01
N ALA A 119 5.43 -13.85 24.50
CA ALA A 119 4.50 -14.60 23.65
C ALA A 119 3.57 -13.69 22.81
N ALA A 120 3.22 -12.50 23.32
CA ALA A 120 2.36 -11.55 22.62
C ALA A 120 3.08 -10.85 21.44
N GLN A 121 4.40 -10.67 21.51
CA GLN A 121 5.18 -10.05 20.43
C GLN A 121 5.28 -10.92 19.16
N GLN A 122 5.13 -12.25 19.27
CA GLN A 122 5.19 -13.13 18.10
C GLN A 122 3.93 -13.06 17.22
N GLN A 123 2.79 -12.58 17.73
CA GLN A 123 1.55 -12.50 16.93
C GLN A 123 1.46 -11.25 16.03
N GLN A 124 2.19 -10.17 16.34
CA GLN A 124 2.17 -8.95 15.51
C GLN A 124 3.02 -9.04 14.23
N GLN A 125 3.98 -9.96 14.14
CA GLN A 125 4.85 -10.06 12.97
C GLN A 125 4.33 -11.00 11.86
N GLN A 126 3.27 -11.77 12.13
CA GLN A 126 2.66 -12.68 11.13
C GLN A 126 1.46 -12.05 10.38
N GLN A 127 0.88 -10.95 10.88
CA GLN A 127 -0.19 -10.23 10.19
C GLN A 127 0.33 -9.24 9.13
N VAL A 128 1.55 -8.70 9.29
CA VAL A 128 2.12 -7.76 8.31
C VAL A 128 2.60 -8.49 7.04
N SER A 129 3.03 -9.75 7.15
CA SER A 129 3.53 -10.54 6.01
C SER A 129 2.42 -11.13 5.13
N THR A 130 1.20 -11.33 5.64
CA THR A 130 0.07 -11.86 4.85
C THR A 130 -0.69 -10.78 4.10
N ALA A 131 -0.71 -9.53 4.59
CA ALA A 131 -1.30 -8.40 3.88
C ALA A 131 -0.49 -7.96 2.64
N ALA A 132 0.84 -8.01 2.72
CA ALA A 132 1.73 -7.67 1.60
C ALA A 132 1.65 -8.67 0.43
N ALA A 133 1.47 -9.97 0.72
CA ALA A 133 1.33 -11.00 -0.31
C ALA A 133 -0.03 -10.97 -1.02
N ALA A 134 -1.11 -10.61 -0.31
CA ALA A 134 -2.45 -10.50 -0.90
C ALA A 134 -2.57 -9.33 -1.90
N ALA A 135 -1.89 -8.22 -1.64
CA ALA A 135 -1.85 -7.07 -2.56
C ALA A 135 -1.08 -7.38 -3.87
N ALA A 136 -0.01 -8.20 -3.79
CA ALA A 136 0.75 -8.61 -4.97
C ALA A 136 -0.01 -9.62 -5.86
N ALA A 137 -0.82 -10.50 -5.26
CA ALA A 137 -1.62 -11.48 -6.01
C ALA A 137 -2.79 -10.83 -6.77
N ALA A 138 -3.38 -9.75 -6.25
CA ALA A 138 -4.46 -9.03 -6.92
C ALA A 138 -3.97 -8.26 -8.17
N ALA A 139 -2.72 -7.78 -8.18
CA ALA A 139 -2.12 -7.12 -9.34
C ALA A 139 -1.80 -8.09 -10.49
N ALA A 140 -1.51 -9.37 -10.20
CA ALA A 140 -1.18 -10.37 -11.22
C ALA A 140 -2.42 -10.90 -11.97
N ALA A 141 -3.61 -10.88 -11.35
CA ALA A 141 -4.85 -11.36 -11.99
C ALA A 141 -5.38 -10.41 -13.08
N ALA A 142 -5.04 -9.12 -13.05
CA ALA A 142 -5.45 -8.15 -14.07
C ALA A 142 -4.63 -8.24 -15.37
N ALA A 143 -3.44 -8.83 -15.35
CA ALA A 143 -2.56 -8.95 -16.53
C ALA A 143 -2.82 -10.19 -17.40
N VAL A 144 -3.60 -11.17 -16.92
CA VAL A 144 -3.84 -12.45 -17.64
C VAL A 144 -4.97 -12.37 -18.67
N ILE A 145 -5.77 -11.30 -18.68
CA ILE A 145 -6.93 -11.17 -19.60
C ILE A 145 -6.57 -10.57 -20.98
N ALA A 146 -5.33 -10.12 -21.19
CA ALA A 146 -4.91 -9.44 -22.42
C ALA A 146 -3.64 -10.03 -23.02
N GLY A 147 -3.64 -11.33 -23.33
CA GLY A 147 -2.52 -11.90 -24.08
C GLY A 147 -2.58 -13.42 -24.23
N SER A 148 -3.09 -13.86 -25.38
CA SER A 148 -2.56 -14.95 -26.21
C SER A 148 -3.69 -15.75 -26.86
N ALA A 149 -3.99 -15.37 -28.10
CA ALA A 149 -4.57 -16.28 -29.08
C ALA A 149 -3.61 -17.47 -29.27
N LYS A 150 -3.99 -18.64 -28.76
CA LYS A 150 -3.31 -19.91 -29.04
C LYS A 150 -4.22 -20.77 -29.93
N VAL A 151 -3.74 -20.96 -31.15
CA VAL A 151 -4.26 -21.82 -32.22
C VAL A 151 -4.51 -23.26 -31.70
N PRO A 152 -5.60 -23.94 -32.11
CA PRO A 152 -5.93 -25.28 -31.61
C PRO A 152 -5.03 -26.37 -32.22
N PRO A 153 -4.73 -27.48 -31.51
CA PRO A 153 -4.01 -28.60 -32.09
C PRO A 153 -4.97 -29.58 -32.80
N SER A 154 -4.64 -29.92 -34.05
CA SER A 154 -5.27 -30.99 -34.84
C SER A 154 -4.75 -32.37 -34.40
N PRO A 155 -5.50 -33.48 -34.56
CA PRO A 155 -5.21 -34.75 -33.91
C PRO A 155 -4.15 -35.59 -34.64
N ALA A 156 -3.53 -36.46 -33.85
CA ALA A 156 -2.41 -37.33 -34.16
C ALA A 156 -2.58 -38.27 -35.37
N ASN A 157 -1.47 -38.53 -36.07
CA ASN A 157 -1.31 -39.68 -36.96
C ASN A 157 0.01 -40.40 -36.62
N PRO A 158 0.04 -41.72 -36.37
CA PRO A 158 1.26 -42.45 -36.00
C PRO A 158 1.80 -43.26 -37.18
N ALA A 159 3.00 -42.90 -37.67
CA ALA A 159 3.81 -43.68 -38.61
C ALA A 159 5.15 -42.93 -38.74
N ASN A 160 6.34 -43.51 -38.86
CA ASN A 160 6.86 -44.86 -38.90
C ASN A 160 8.39 -44.66 -39.02
N GLY A 161 9.19 -45.55 -38.43
CA GLY A 161 10.45 -45.98 -39.03
C GLY A 161 11.69 -45.07 -38.97
N SER A 162 12.65 -45.53 -38.19
CA SER A 162 13.94 -46.05 -38.70
C SER A 162 15.08 -45.08 -39.07
N VAL A 163 16.27 -45.51 -38.62
CA VAL A 163 17.65 -45.24 -39.08
C VAL A 163 18.14 -43.78 -39.11
N SER A 164 19.36 -43.44 -38.69
CA SER A 164 20.62 -44.17 -38.46
C SER A 164 21.44 -43.48 -37.38
#